data_AF-A0A1V1PL07-F1
#
_entry.id   AF-A0A1V1PL07-F1
#
_cell.length_a   1.000
_cell.length_b   1.000
_cell.length_c   1.000
_cell.angle_alpha   90.00
_cell.angle_beta   90.00
_cell.angle_gamma   90.00
#
_symmetry.space_group_name_H-M   'P 1'
#
loop_
_entity.id
_entity.type
_entity.pdbx_description
1 polymer ?
#
loop_
_entity_poly.entity_id
_entity_poly.type
_entity_poly.pdbx_seq_one_letter_code
_entity_poly.pdbx_strand_id
1 'polypeptide(L)' 'MERLMGAPDLVRQEGAGAAVTYRYQDCALLLLFTADGRNTMRLAEAAPGPRRAGASAPTLDQCAAEADARAGS' A
#
# COMPACT_ATOMS: atom_id res chain seq x y z
N MET A 1 2.83 -11.98 1.09
CA MET A 1 2.28 -10.62 1.23
C MET A 1 1.53 -10.19 -0.04
N GLU A 2 2.05 -10.44 -1.25
CA GLU A 2 1.31 -10.20 -2.51
C GLU A 2 -0.02 -10.96 -2.64
N ARG A 3 -0.12 -12.17 -2.06
CA ARG A 3 -1.36 -12.98 -2.04
C ARG A 3 -2.48 -12.40 -1.17
N LEU A 4 -2.22 -11.38 -0.34
CA LEU A 4 -3.20 -10.80 0.60
C LEU A 4 -3.72 -9.42 0.16
N MET A 5 -3.11 -8.77 -0.84
CA MET A 5 -3.49 -7.41 -1.25
C MET A 5 -3.88 -7.31 -2.73
N GLY A 6 -3.74 -8.41 -3.48
CA GLY A 6 -3.87 -8.42 -4.94
C GLY A 6 -2.68 -7.75 -5.64
N ALA A 7 -2.80 -7.58 -6.96
CA ALA A 7 -1.78 -6.88 -7.75
C ALA A 7 -1.79 -5.38 -7.44
N PRO A 8 -0.62 -4.74 -7.24
CA PRO A 8 -0.55 -3.29 -7.03
C PRO A 8 -0.91 -2.53 -8.31
N ASP A 9 -1.50 -1.35 -8.13
CA ASP A 9 -1.87 -0.45 -9.22
C ASP A 9 -0.67 0.32 -9.76
N LEU A 10 0.30 0.61 -8.90
CA LEU A 10 1.56 1.28 -9.26
C LEU A 10 2.71 0.75 -8.43
N VAL A 11 3.83 0.46 -9.08
CA VAL A 11 5.11 0.19 -8.43
C VAL A 11 6.13 1.17 -9.00
N ARG A 12 6.77 1.96 -8.13
CA ARG A 12 7.86 2.87 -8.48
C ARG A 12 9.11 2.45 -7.71
N GLN A 13 10.20 2.23 -8.42
CA GLN A 13 11.51 2.02 -7.79
C GLN A 13 12.08 3.39 -7.42
N GLU A 14 12.54 3.54 -6.18
CA GLU A 14 13.08 4.78 -5.62
C GLU A 14 14.47 4.50 -5.04
N GLY A 15 15.51 4.60 -5.86
CA GLY A 15 16.87 4.25 -5.47
C GLY A 15 16.98 2.78 -5.02
N ALA A 16 17.38 2.56 -3.77
CA ALA A 16 17.42 1.23 -3.13
C ALA A 16 16.08 0.84 -2.47
N GLY A 17 15.02 1.61 -2.71
CA GLY A 17 13.69 1.41 -2.15
C GLY A 17 12.62 1.25 -3.23
N ALA A 18 11.37 1.11 -2.79
CA ALA A 18 10.21 1.05 -3.67
C ALA A 18 8.98 1.71 -3.02
N ALA A 19 8.23 2.44 -3.82
CA ALA A 19 6.90 2.92 -3.48
C ALA A 19 5.86 2.08 -4.23
N VAL A 20 4.96 1.45 -3.47
CA VAL A 20 3.88 0.61 -4.02
C VAL A 20 2.56 1.24 -3.66
N THR A 21 1.71 1.49 -4.64
CA THR A 21 0.38 2.06 -4.44
C THR A 21 -0.70 1.06 -4.82
N TYR A 22 -1.66 0.89 -3.92
CA TYR A 22 -2.91 0.20 -4.15
C TYR A 22 -4.05 1.21 -4.19
N ARG A 23 -4.99 1.00 -5.12
CA ARG A 23 -6.24 1.75 -5.22
C ARG A 23 -7.38 0.77 -4.97
N TYR A 24 -7.99 0.89 -3.80
CA TYR A 24 -9.19 0.16 -3.46
C TYR A 24 -10.43 1.00 -3.80
N GLN A 25 -11.61 0.50 -3.45
CA GLN A 25 -12.87 1.13 -3.80
C GLN A 25 -13.04 2.46 -3.06
N ASP A 26 -12.81 2.46 -1.75
CA ASP A 26 -13.03 3.64 -0.91
C ASP A 26 -11.72 4.30 -0.45
N CYS A 27 -10.59 3.60 -0.54
CA CYS A 27 -9.29 4.17 -0.18
C CYS A 27 -8.14 3.92 -1.16
N ALA A 28 -7.02 4.59 -0.91
CA ALA A 28 -5.73 4.30 -1.51
C ALA A 28 -4.71 3.99 -0.40
N LEU A 29 -3.80 3.07 -0.67
CA LEU A 29 -2.74 2.69 0.26
C LEU A 29 -1.38 2.84 -0.42
N LEU A 30 -0.50 3.66 0.16
CA LEU A 30 0.90 3.79 -0.22
C LEU A 30 1.76 2.99 0.77
N LEU A 31 2.54 2.06 0.26
CA LEU A 31 3.55 1.33 1.01
C LEU A 31 4.94 1.76 0.54
N LEU A 32 5.75 2.23 1.48
CA LEU A 32 7.14 2.60 1.22
C LEU A 32 8.06 1.51 1.76
N PHE A 33 8.91 0.99 0.89
CA PHE A 33 9.91 -0.01 1.21
C PHE A 33 11.31 0.58 1.10
N THR A 34 12.16 0.25 2.05
CA THR A 34 13.58 0.60 2.05
C THR A 34 14.43 -0.65 2.30
N ALA A 35 15.63 -0.68 1.74
CA ALA A 35 16.59 -1.74 2.03
C ALA A 35 17.15 -1.57 3.46
N ASP A 36 17.15 -2.64 4.25
CA ASP A 36 17.82 -2.69 5.54
C ASP A 36 19.35 -2.82 5.39
N GLY A 37 20.08 -2.87 6.51
CA GLY A 37 21.54 -3.01 6.51
C GLY A 37 22.09 -4.30 5.88
N ARG A 38 21.21 -5.24 5.50
CA ARG A 38 21.54 -6.47 4.76
C ARG A 38 21.02 -6.43 3.32
N ASN A 39 20.67 -5.25 2.84
CA ASN A 39 20.10 -5.02 1.52
C ASN A 39 18.77 -5.78 1.29
N THR A 40 18.02 -6.07 2.36
CA THR A 40 16.70 -6.71 2.27
C THR A 40 15.62 -5.65 2.30
N MET A 41 14.68 -5.69 1.34
CA MET A 41 13.55 -4.77 1.31
C MET A 41 12.61 -4.99 2.51
N ARG A 42 12.41 -3.93 3.30
CA ARG A 42 11.51 -3.90 4.46
C ARG A 42 10.48 -2.79 4.29
N LEU A 43 9.27 -3.03 4.78
CA LEU A 43 8.26 -1.98 4.86
C LEU A 43 8.71 -0.95 5.90
N ALA A 44 8.88 0.29 5.47
CA ALA A 44 9.25 1.43 6.30
C ALA A 44 8.01 2.24 6.71
N GLU A 45 7.04 2.39 5.80
CA GLU A 45 5.83 3.17 6.04
C GLU A 45 4.62 2.56 5.32
N ALA A 46 3.45 2.64 5.97
CA ALA A 46 2.15 2.39 5.37
C ALA A 46 1.26 3.62 5.57
N ALA A 47 0.93 4.30 4.48
CA ALA A 47 0.17 5.54 4.49
C ALA A 47 -1.19 5.33 3.81
N PRO A 48 -2.30 5.27 4.57
CA PRO A 48 -3.64 5.28 4.00
C PRO A 48 -4.02 6.70 3.54
N GLY A 49 -4.74 6.79 2.43
CA GLY A 49 -5.19 8.05 1.85
C GLY A 49 -6.59 7.95 1.27
N PRO A 50 -7.33 9.07 1.20
CA PRO A 50 -8.66 9.08 0.62
C PRO A 50 -8.57 8.79 -0.88
N ARG A 51 -9.52 8.02 -1.42
CA ARG A 51 -9.54 7.77 -2.87
C ARG A 51 -9.83 9.04 -3.67
N ARG A 52 -10.54 10.01 -3.09
CA ARG A 52 -10.91 11.27 -3.74
C ARG A 52 -10.30 12.45 -2.99
N ALA A 53 -9.81 13.45 -3.72
CA ALA A 53 -9.29 14.67 -3.14
C ALA A 53 -10.38 15.38 -2.31
N GLY A 54 -10.00 15.88 -1.12
CA GLY A 54 -10.90 16.56 -0.20
C GLY A 54 -11.77 15.67 0.68
N ALA A 55 -11.74 14.34 0.49
CA ALA A 55 -12.39 13.41 1.42
C ALA A 55 -11.53 13.18 2.67
N SER A 56 -12.17 12.74 3.76
CA SER A 56 -11.49 12.36 5.00
C SER A 56 -10.52 11.21 4.75
N ALA A 57 -9.32 11.29 5.35
CA ALA A 57 -8.35 10.22 5.27
C ALA A 57 -8.89 8.98 6.01
N PRO A 58 -8.87 7.80 5.38
CA PRO A 58 -9.23 6.55 6.03
C PRO A 58 -8.12 6.15 7.02
N THR A 59 -8.49 5.33 7.98
CA THR A 59 -7.53 4.63 8.84
C THR A 59 -6.84 3.50 8.08
N LEU A 60 -5.70 3.04 8.59
CA LEU A 60 -5.00 1.92 7.98
C LEU A 60 -5.83 0.64 8.04
N ASP A 61 -6.53 0.39 9.14
CA ASP A 61 -7.44 -0.76 9.30
C ASP A 61 -8.60 -0.75 8.30
N GLN A 62 -9.17 0.42 8.01
CA GLN A 62 -10.21 0.54 6.98
C GLN A 62 -9.68 0.14 5.59
N CYS A 63 -8.47 0.59 5.23
CA CYS A 63 -7.85 0.17 3.97
C CYS A 63 -7.44 -1.30 3.95
N ALA A 64 -6.99 -1.85 5.09
CA ALA A 64 -6.60 -3.25 5.20
C ALA A 64 -7.83 -4.17 5.00
N ALA A 65 -8.99 -3.81 5.56
CA ALA A 65 -10.22 -4.56 5.37
C ALA A 65 -10.65 -4.65 3.88
N GLU A 66 -10.48 -3.57 3.10
CA GLU A 66 -10.71 -3.61 1.65
C GLU A 66 -9.69 -4.48 0.92
N ALA A 67 -8.42 -4.47 1.36
CA ALA A 67 -7.37 -5.33 0.81
C ALA A 67 -7.69 -6.83 1.01
N ASP A 68 -8.11 -7.21 2.22
CA ASP A 68 -8.52 -8.57 2.55
C ASP A 68 -9.74 -8.99 1.72
N ALA A 69 -10.75 -8.12 1.58
CA ALA A 69 -11.93 -8.38 0.75
C ALA A 69 -11.56 -8.60 -0.73
N ARG A 70 -10.64 -7.78 -1.27
CA ARG A 70 -10.13 -7.91 -2.64
C ARG A 70 -9.36 -9.21 -2.84
N ALA A 71 -8.58 -9.66 -1.86
CA ALA A 71 -7.80 -10.89 -1.97
C ALA A 71 -8.64 -12.17 -1.87
N GLY A 72 -9.83 -12.10 -1.28
CA GLY A 72 -10.80 -13.20 -1.26
C GLY A 72 -11.71 -13.27 -2.50
N SER A 73 -11.58 -12.34 -3.44
CA SER A 73 -12.34 -12.24 -4.69
C SER A 73 -11.69 -13.00 -5.84
#